data_AF-A0A9R0SFQ6-F1
#
_entry.id   AF-A0A9R0SFQ6-F1
#
_cell.length_a   1.000
_cell.length_b   1.000
_cell.length_c   1.000
_cell.angle_alpha   90.00
_cell.angle_beta   90.00
_cell.angle_gamma   90.00
#
_symmetry.space_group_name_H-M   'P 1'
#
loop_
_entity.id
_entity.type
_entity.pdbx_description
1 polymer ?
#
loop_
_entity_poly.entity_id
_entity_poly.type
_entity_poly.pdbx_seq_one_letter_code
_entity_poly.pdbx_strand_id
1 'polypeptide(L)'
;MWDKWDAKFRGESENLKWIAVNTKSCPKCLRPIEKNGGCNHVSCPCGQHLCYACGGRLDTLHNCNRYDEAGHANYDSIRRQMLRYTHYCDRFNVHVNSRTAEQTQLWPAIQKRAVLLESATAIRPLIREASWMARAHRALLASRLVLARSYAFAYYMFGDEVRTYPSEKANLPIAKVLFEDQQWQLEENAEKLSKVLATEAKPVLAEEEVLRAMQETSNLAKIVDTHCREIYKCIQDELLPLLLEPMTIAPRPDGPDKAKD
;
A
#
# COMPACT_ATOMS: atom_id res chain seq x y z
N MET A 1 20.51 1.34 -1.64
CA MET A 1 19.23 1.87 -2.16
C MET A 1 18.55 2.77 -1.13
N TRP A 2 18.29 2.28 0.09
CA TRP A 2 17.63 3.05 1.14
C TRP A 2 18.30 4.39 1.48
N ASP A 3 19.64 4.46 1.55
CA ASP A 3 20.35 5.74 1.72
C ASP A 3 20.04 6.75 0.63
N LYS A 4 19.98 6.30 -0.64
CA LYS A 4 19.63 7.15 -1.77
C LYS A 4 18.18 7.62 -1.68
N TRP A 5 17.24 6.71 -1.35
CA TRP A 5 15.82 7.05 -1.17
C TRP A 5 15.64 8.09 -0.07
N ASP A 6 16.24 7.85 1.08
CA ASP A 6 16.17 8.72 2.24
C ASP A 6 16.85 10.08 1.99
N ALA A 7 18.02 10.09 1.36
CA ALA A 7 18.71 11.33 1.01
C ALA A 7 17.89 12.15 0.01
N LYS A 8 17.25 11.50 -0.97
CA LYS A 8 16.36 12.16 -1.92
C LYS A 8 15.10 12.70 -1.23
N PHE A 9 14.55 11.93 -0.29
CA PHE A 9 13.40 12.33 0.51
C PHE A 9 13.71 13.48 1.49
N ARG A 10 14.94 13.54 2.03
CA ARG A 10 15.38 14.59 2.96
C ARG A 10 15.91 15.84 2.26
N GLY A 11 16.63 15.68 1.16
CA GLY A 11 17.36 16.74 0.45
C GLY A 11 16.50 17.61 -0.46
N GLU A 12 15.34 17.12 -0.90
CA GLU A 12 14.42 17.94 -1.68
C GLU A 12 13.55 18.79 -0.74
N SER A 13 13.76 20.10 -0.83
CA SER A 13 13.16 21.18 -0.01
C SER A 13 11.63 21.08 0.11
N GLU A 14 11.10 21.70 1.16
CA GLU A 14 9.67 21.83 1.50
C GLU A 14 8.72 22.17 0.34
N ASN A 15 9.23 22.71 -0.77
CA ASN A 15 8.47 23.02 -1.99
C ASN A 15 7.82 21.78 -2.66
N LEU A 16 8.44 20.59 -2.59
CA LEU A 16 7.82 19.35 -3.09
C LEU A 16 6.95 18.66 -2.03
N LYS A 17 7.30 18.83 -0.75
CA LYS A 17 6.52 18.33 0.39
C LYS A 17 5.14 18.97 0.48
N TRP A 18 4.94 20.13 -0.14
CA TRP A 18 3.68 20.88 -0.12
C TRP A 18 2.71 20.55 -1.26
N ILE A 19 3.14 19.85 -2.32
CA ILE A 19 2.23 19.32 -3.37
C ILE A 19 1.56 18.01 -2.92
N ALA A 20 1.92 17.49 -1.74
CA ALA A 20 1.10 16.53 -1.01
C ALA A 20 -0.09 17.27 -0.37
N VAL A 21 -1.03 17.73 -1.20
CA VAL A 21 -2.27 18.31 -0.70
C VAL A 21 -2.96 17.20 0.12
N ASN A 22 -3.25 17.48 1.39
CA ASN A 22 -4.08 16.62 2.27
C ASN A 22 -5.52 16.45 1.76
N THR A 23 -5.78 16.87 0.52
CA THR A 23 -7.04 16.74 -0.18
C THR A 23 -6.80 16.28 -1.61
N LYS A 24 -7.68 15.42 -2.11
CA LYS A 24 -7.77 15.07 -3.53
C LYS A 24 -9.09 15.60 -4.08
N SER A 25 -9.11 16.12 -5.31
CA SER A 25 -10.37 16.57 -5.92
C SER A 25 -11.18 15.37 -6.41
N CYS A 26 -12.47 15.35 -6.11
CA CYS A 26 -13.38 14.35 -6.63
C CYS A 26 -13.44 14.42 -8.17
N PRO A 27 -13.23 13.31 -8.89
CA PRO A 27 -13.22 13.32 -10.36
C PRO A 27 -14.61 13.57 -10.99
N LYS A 28 -15.69 13.54 -10.19
CA LYS A 28 -17.06 13.79 -10.64
C LYS A 28 -17.53 15.22 -10.36
N CYS A 29 -17.34 15.71 -9.13
CA CYS A 29 -17.89 17.00 -8.69
C CYS A 29 -16.82 18.03 -8.30
N LEU A 30 -15.53 17.70 -8.47
CA LEU A 30 -14.37 18.55 -8.20
C LEU A 30 -14.21 19.03 -6.75
N ARG A 31 -15.12 18.67 -5.84
CA ARG A 31 -15.01 18.98 -4.41
C ARG A 31 -13.74 18.35 -3.83
N PRO A 32 -12.99 19.07 -2.97
CA PRO A 32 -11.85 18.51 -2.26
C PRO A 32 -12.33 17.41 -1.29
N ILE A 33 -11.57 16.32 -1.25
CA ILE A 33 -11.82 15.13 -0.42
C ILE A 33 -10.62 14.96 0.50
N GLU A 34 -10.87 15.05 1.80
CA GLU A 34 -9.91 14.67 2.83
C GLU A 34 -10.01 13.16 3.10
N LYS A 35 -8.87 12.53 3.37
CA LYS A 35 -8.82 11.13 3.76
C LYS A 35 -9.04 11.00 5.27
N ASN A 36 -10.04 10.21 5.67
CA ASN A 36 -10.27 9.82 7.06
C ASN A 36 -10.00 8.32 7.22
N GLY A 37 -8.95 7.95 7.95
CA GLY A 37 -8.47 6.57 8.10
C GLY A 37 -7.41 6.15 7.08
N GLY A 38 -7.09 4.85 7.04
CA GLY A 38 -6.00 4.32 6.21
C GLY A 38 -6.39 3.79 4.83
N CYS A 39 -7.65 3.45 4.58
CA CYS A 39 -8.08 2.91 3.28
C CYS A 39 -7.98 3.99 2.18
N ASN A 40 -7.33 3.66 1.06
CA ASN A 40 -7.22 4.55 -0.10
C ASN A 40 -8.47 4.52 -1.00
N HIS A 41 -9.40 3.60 -0.79
CA HIS A 41 -10.74 3.67 -1.38
C HIS A 41 -11.58 4.64 -0.58
N VAL A 42 -11.74 5.87 -1.08
CA VAL A 42 -12.55 6.91 -0.44
C VAL A 42 -13.83 7.18 -1.22
N SER A 43 -14.87 7.65 -0.51
CA SER A 43 -16.18 7.94 -1.08
C SER A 43 -16.47 9.43 -0.95
N CYS A 44 -16.76 10.10 -2.06
CA CYS A 44 -17.22 11.48 -2.05
C CYS A 44 -18.70 11.57 -1.63
N PRO A 45 -19.14 12.64 -0.93
CA PRO A 45 -20.56 12.89 -0.67
C PRO A 45 -21.47 12.94 -1.91
N CYS A 46 -20.91 13.08 -3.14
CA CYS A 46 -21.68 12.97 -4.39
C CYS A 46 -21.93 11.53 -4.86
N GLY A 47 -21.49 10.53 -4.08
CA GLY A 47 -21.57 9.11 -4.39
C GLY A 47 -20.41 8.55 -5.22
N GLN A 48 -19.47 9.39 -5.70
CA GLN A 48 -18.32 8.91 -6.47
C GLN A 48 -17.28 8.27 -5.54
N HIS A 49 -16.89 7.04 -5.84
CA HIS A 49 -15.72 6.39 -5.25
C HIS A 49 -14.45 6.75 -6.03
N LEU A 50 -13.36 7.06 -5.32
CA LEU A 50 -12.07 7.39 -5.91
C LEU A 50 -10.90 6.78 -5.14
N CYS A 51 -9.79 6.59 -5.85
CA CYS A 51 -8.51 6.19 -5.26
C CYS A 51 -7.80 7.43 -4.73
N TYR A 52 -7.51 7.47 -3.43
CA TYR A 52 -6.82 8.61 -2.81
C TYR A 52 -5.36 8.75 -3.28
N ALA A 53 -4.74 7.68 -3.78
CA ALA A 53 -3.36 7.76 -4.30
C ALA A 53 -3.28 8.64 -5.55
N CYS A 54 -4.17 8.42 -6.53
CA CYS A 54 -4.11 9.09 -7.84
C CYS A 54 -5.29 10.05 -8.14
N GLY A 55 -6.35 10.06 -7.32
CA GLY A 55 -7.58 10.83 -7.57
C GLY A 55 -8.53 10.20 -8.60
N GLY A 56 -8.17 9.07 -9.19
CA GLY A 56 -8.94 8.38 -10.23
C GLY A 56 -10.22 7.73 -9.72
N ARG A 57 -11.18 7.51 -10.63
CA ARG A 57 -12.45 6.82 -10.33
C ARG A 57 -12.22 5.33 -10.04
N LEU A 58 -13.08 4.76 -9.20
CA LEU A 58 -13.09 3.34 -8.83
C LEU A 58 -14.33 2.58 -9.34
N ASP A 59 -15.01 3.11 -10.36
CA ASP A 59 -16.18 2.48 -11.00
C ASP A 59 -15.80 1.48 -12.11
N THR A 60 -14.53 1.46 -12.53
CA THR A 60 -13.95 0.48 -13.47
C THR A 60 -12.75 -0.21 -12.85
N LEU A 61 -12.16 -1.18 -13.57
CA LEU A 61 -10.86 -1.74 -13.21
C LEU A 61 -9.85 -0.60 -13.05
N HIS A 62 -9.29 -0.49 -11.85
CA HIS A 62 -8.41 0.60 -11.46
C HIS A 62 -6.99 0.07 -11.28
N ASN A 63 -6.11 0.42 -12.20
CA ASN A 63 -4.68 0.14 -12.10
C ASN A 63 -3.93 1.47 -12.18
N CYS A 64 -3.49 1.99 -11.04
CA CYS A 64 -2.70 3.22 -10.99
C CYS A 64 -1.29 2.99 -10.46
N ASN A 65 -0.86 1.76 -10.19
CA ASN A 65 0.47 1.51 -9.64
C ASN A 65 1.57 1.68 -10.70
N ARG A 66 1.26 1.40 -11.98
CA ARG A 66 2.19 1.52 -13.11
C ARG A 66 2.42 2.98 -13.49
N TYR A 67 3.68 3.36 -13.72
CA TYR A 67 4.02 4.68 -14.23
C TYR A 67 3.89 4.73 -15.76
N ASP A 68 3.15 5.71 -16.27
CA ASP A 68 2.91 5.90 -17.70
C ASP A 68 4.08 6.65 -18.37
N GLU A 69 5.11 5.89 -18.77
CA GLU A 69 6.26 6.42 -19.51
C GLU A 69 5.83 6.97 -20.89
N ALA A 70 4.86 6.32 -21.55
CA ALA A 70 4.45 6.65 -22.91
C ALA A 70 3.65 7.97 -22.94
N GLY A 71 2.74 8.17 -21.99
CA GLY A 71 1.98 9.41 -21.84
C GLY A 71 2.84 10.64 -21.52
N HIS A 72 4.07 10.42 -21.05
CA HIS A 72 5.03 11.47 -20.72
C HIS A 72 6.19 11.61 -21.71
N ALA A 73 6.18 10.90 -22.84
CA ALA A 73 7.27 10.88 -23.81
C ALA A 73 7.59 12.26 -24.43
N ASN A 74 6.60 13.16 -24.52
CA ASN A 74 6.75 14.50 -25.09
C ASN A 74 7.39 15.52 -24.13
N TYR A 75 7.59 15.17 -22.86
CA TYR A 75 8.24 16.04 -21.89
C TYR A 75 9.77 15.95 -21.97
N ASP A 76 10.46 17.04 -21.63
CA ASP A 76 11.92 17.03 -21.48
C ASP A 76 12.38 16.04 -20.39
N SER A 77 13.68 15.71 -20.39
CA SER A 77 14.24 14.72 -19.46
C SER A 77 14.07 15.11 -17.98
N ILE A 78 14.20 16.39 -17.66
CA ILE A 78 14.08 16.91 -16.29
C ILE A 78 12.65 16.71 -15.79
N ARG A 79 11.67 17.10 -16.59
CA ARG A 79 10.25 16.96 -16.28
C ARG A 79 9.81 15.50 -16.23
N ARG A 80 10.30 14.63 -17.11
CA ARG A 80 10.04 13.18 -17.04
C ARG A 80 10.56 12.57 -15.75
N GLN A 81 11.79 12.89 -15.36
CA GLN A 81 12.39 12.40 -14.11
C GLN A 81 11.62 12.90 -12.88
N MET A 82 11.18 14.16 -12.89
CA MET A 82 10.36 14.74 -11.83
C MET A 82 9.01 14.02 -11.71
N LEU A 83 8.26 13.89 -12.81
CA LEU A 83 6.96 13.21 -12.82
C LEU A 83 7.07 11.75 -12.37
N ARG A 84 8.11 11.05 -12.82
CA ARG A 84 8.41 9.69 -12.39
C ARG A 84 8.66 9.64 -10.90
N TYR A 85 9.52 10.52 -10.38
CA TYR A 85 9.78 10.58 -8.95
C TYR A 85 8.52 10.87 -8.13
N THR A 86 7.72 11.85 -8.52
CA THR A 86 6.42 12.17 -7.88
C THR A 86 5.50 10.95 -7.85
N HIS A 87 5.39 10.21 -8.95
CA HIS A 87 4.56 8.99 -9.01
C HIS A 87 4.92 7.97 -7.92
N TYR A 88 6.21 7.63 -7.80
CA TYR A 88 6.66 6.63 -6.82
C TYR A 88 6.66 7.19 -5.39
N CYS A 89 7.01 8.46 -5.21
CA CYS A 89 7.03 9.13 -3.91
C CYS A 89 5.61 9.28 -3.32
N ASP A 90 4.64 9.69 -4.12
CA ASP A 90 3.24 9.82 -3.70
C ASP A 90 2.69 8.48 -3.18
N ARG A 91 2.96 7.39 -3.90
CA ARG A 91 2.47 6.05 -3.54
C ARG A 91 3.18 5.50 -2.30
N PHE A 92 4.49 5.70 -2.19
CA PHE A 92 5.24 5.43 -0.96
C PHE A 92 4.59 6.13 0.23
N ASN A 93 4.38 7.45 0.14
CA ASN A 93 3.82 8.26 1.21
C ASN A 93 2.38 7.87 1.54
N VAL A 94 1.56 7.57 0.53
CA VAL A 94 0.17 7.16 0.77
C VAL A 94 0.12 5.89 1.62
N HIS A 95 0.99 4.91 1.37
CA HIS A 95 1.01 3.67 2.16
C HIS A 95 1.62 3.86 3.54
N VAL A 96 2.65 4.71 3.69
CA VAL A 96 3.18 5.10 5.01
C VAL A 96 2.10 5.77 5.85
N ASN A 97 1.40 6.76 5.30
CA ASN A 97 0.32 7.46 5.99
C ASN A 97 -0.86 6.53 6.30
N SER A 98 -1.20 5.61 5.38
CA SER A 98 -2.22 4.59 5.60
C SER A 98 -1.87 3.69 6.78
N ARG A 99 -0.62 3.22 6.84
CA ARG A 99 -0.12 2.39 7.94
C ARG A 99 -0.22 3.12 9.28
N THR A 100 0.16 4.39 9.32
CA THR A 100 0.08 5.22 10.52
C THR A 100 -1.37 5.39 10.98
N ALA A 101 -2.30 5.70 10.08
CA ALA A 101 -3.72 5.81 10.41
C ALA A 101 -4.32 4.46 10.85
N GLU A 102 -3.96 3.36 10.19
CA GLU A 102 -4.39 2.01 10.56
C GLU A 102 -3.85 1.59 11.94
N GLN A 103 -2.63 2.00 12.28
CA GLN A 103 -2.02 1.73 13.58
C GLN A 103 -2.63 2.58 14.71
N THR A 104 -2.94 3.85 14.45
CA THR A 104 -3.30 4.83 15.50
C THR A 104 -4.80 5.01 15.67
N GLN A 105 -5.58 4.93 14.59
CA GLN A 105 -7.03 5.20 14.58
C GLN A 105 -7.84 3.90 14.47
N LEU A 106 -7.46 3.01 13.55
CA LEU A 106 -8.21 1.77 13.31
C LEU A 106 -8.00 0.74 14.43
N TRP A 107 -6.78 0.62 14.96
CA TRP A 107 -6.47 -0.38 15.99
C TRP A 107 -7.34 -0.24 17.26
N PRO A 108 -7.50 0.95 17.88
CA PRO A 108 -8.41 1.11 19.01
C PRO A 108 -9.85 0.70 18.72
N ALA A 109 -10.36 0.99 17.50
CA ALA A 109 -11.69 0.60 17.08
C ALA A 109 -11.83 -0.94 16.97
N ILE A 110 -10.80 -1.61 16.43
CA ILE A 110 -10.74 -3.07 16.37
C ILE A 110 -10.74 -3.69 17.78
N GLN A 111 -9.94 -3.13 18.70
CA GLN A 111 -9.89 -3.63 20.08
C GLN A 111 -11.24 -3.49 20.78
N LYS A 112 -11.92 -2.34 20.62
CA LYS A 112 -13.27 -2.14 21.15
C LYS A 112 -14.25 -3.18 20.58
N ARG A 113 -14.21 -3.44 19.27
CA ARG A 113 -15.06 -4.45 18.62
C ARG A 113 -14.76 -5.87 19.12
N ALA A 114 -13.49 -6.20 19.34
CA ALA A 114 -13.07 -7.48 19.87
C ALA A 114 -13.65 -7.74 21.27
N VAL A 115 -13.55 -6.77 22.18
CA VAL A 115 -14.12 -6.87 23.54
C VAL A 115 -15.63 -7.06 23.52
N LEU A 116 -16.34 -6.31 22.66
CA LEU A 116 -17.79 -6.46 22.51
C LEU A 116 -18.15 -7.87 22.03
N LEU A 117 -17.43 -8.39 21.05
CA LEU A 117 -17.64 -9.74 20.53
C LEU A 117 -17.37 -10.82 21.59
N GLU A 118 -16.29 -10.66 22.35
CA GLU A 118 -15.88 -11.60 23.41
C GLU A 118 -16.89 -11.65 24.57
N SER A 119 -17.54 -10.52 24.87
CA SER A 119 -18.56 -10.41 25.92
C SER A 119 -19.94 -10.94 25.52
N ALA A 120 -20.18 -11.19 24.23
CA ALA A 120 -21.49 -11.61 23.72
C ALA A 120 -21.79 -13.08 24.02
N THR A 121 -22.73 -13.32 24.93
CA THR A 121 -23.11 -14.67 25.39
C THR A 121 -23.88 -15.48 24.36
N ALA A 122 -24.50 -14.82 23.37
CA ALA A 122 -25.28 -15.45 22.31
C ALA A 122 -24.43 -16.02 21.15
N ILE A 123 -23.11 -15.85 21.19
CA ILE A 123 -22.19 -16.23 20.09
C ILE A 123 -21.38 -17.46 20.49
N ARG A 124 -21.20 -18.40 19.55
CA ARG A 124 -20.43 -19.63 19.78
C ARG A 124 -18.98 -19.34 20.18
N PRO A 125 -18.35 -20.13 21.07
CA PRO A 125 -16.98 -19.91 21.54
C PRO A 125 -15.93 -19.73 20.43
N LEU A 126 -16.03 -20.51 19.35
CA LEU A 126 -15.11 -20.43 18.20
C LEU A 126 -15.17 -19.06 17.49
N ILE A 127 -16.36 -18.48 17.37
CA ILE A 127 -16.59 -17.19 16.73
C ILE A 127 -16.22 -16.04 17.70
N ARG A 128 -16.38 -16.31 19.01
CA ARG A 128 -16.11 -15.39 20.11
C ARG A 128 -14.63 -15.04 20.23
N GLU A 129 -13.72 -15.89 19.77
CA GLU A 129 -12.28 -15.59 19.74
C GLU A 129 -11.96 -14.49 18.72
N ALA A 130 -11.86 -13.23 19.16
CA ALA A 130 -11.60 -12.09 18.27
C ALA A 130 -10.15 -12.00 17.73
N SER A 131 -9.34 -13.05 17.93
CA SER A 131 -7.92 -13.12 17.50
C SER A 131 -7.74 -12.96 15.98
N TRP A 132 -8.77 -13.29 15.19
CA TRP A 132 -8.77 -13.12 13.74
C TRP A 132 -8.69 -11.66 13.31
N MET A 133 -9.31 -10.73 14.05
CA MET A 133 -9.22 -9.30 13.75
C MET A 133 -7.80 -8.78 13.98
N ALA A 134 -7.17 -9.20 15.07
CA ALA A 134 -5.80 -8.80 15.40
C ALA A 134 -4.78 -9.37 14.41
N ARG A 135 -4.98 -10.60 13.93
CA ARG A 135 -4.16 -11.20 12.88
C ARG A 135 -4.30 -10.47 11.55
N ALA A 136 -5.54 -10.15 11.18
CA ALA A 136 -5.85 -9.40 9.97
C ALA A 136 -5.29 -7.97 9.98
N HIS A 137 -5.37 -7.27 11.11
CA HIS A 137 -4.76 -5.96 11.27
C HIS A 137 -3.23 -6.01 11.14
N ARG A 138 -2.57 -7.01 11.72
CA ARG A 138 -1.13 -7.21 11.54
C ARG A 138 -0.75 -7.47 10.07
N ALA A 139 -1.50 -8.32 9.38
CA ALA A 139 -1.32 -8.57 7.95
C ALA A 139 -1.48 -7.27 7.13
N LEU A 140 -2.49 -6.46 7.45
CA LEU A 140 -2.70 -5.15 6.82
C LEU A 140 -1.50 -4.21 7.04
N LEU A 141 -1.04 -4.03 8.26
CA LEU A 141 0.12 -3.18 8.52
C LEU A 141 1.39 -3.66 7.81
N ALA A 142 1.64 -4.97 7.83
CA ALA A 142 2.76 -5.58 7.11
C ALA A 142 2.66 -5.28 5.61
N SER A 143 1.48 -5.45 5.02
CA SER A 143 1.25 -5.16 3.60
C SER A 143 1.50 -3.71 3.23
N ARG A 144 1.09 -2.73 4.07
CA ARG A 144 1.38 -1.31 3.81
C ARG A 144 2.87 -1.02 3.75
N LEU A 145 3.66 -1.68 4.59
CA LEU A 145 5.10 -1.51 4.58
C LEU A 145 5.74 -2.18 3.36
N VAL A 146 5.28 -3.38 2.98
CA VAL A 146 5.71 -4.03 1.74
C VAL A 146 5.38 -3.15 0.54
N LEU A 147 4.16 -2.60 0.46
CA LEU A 147 3.72 -1.71 -0.60
C LEU A 147 4.57 -0.44 -0.67
N ALA A 148 4.73 0.28 0.43
CA ALA A 148 5.60 1.46 0.47
C ALA A 148 7.01 1.12 -0.03
N ARG A 149 7.62 0.07 0.51
CA ARG A 149 8.97 -0.35 0.11
C ARG A 149 9.06 -0.82 -1.34
N SER A 150 8.00 -1.44 -1.86
CA SER A 150 7.92 -1.89 -3.26
C SER A 150 7.99 -0.72 -4.24
N TYR A 151 7.39 0.44 -3.90
CA TYR A 151 7.46 1.64 -4.73
C TYR A 151 8.85 2.28 -4.73
N ALA A 152 9.50 2.37 -3.56
CA ALA A 152 10.88 2.83 -3.48
C ALA A 152 11.81 1.91 -4.28
N PHE A 153 11.63 0.59 -4.16
CA PHE A 153 12.37 -0.39 -4.94
C PHE A 153 12.14 -0.24 -6.45
N ALA A 154 10.88 -0.17 -6.90
CA ALA A 154 10.52 -0.04 -8.31
C ALA A 154 11.07 1.25 -8.95
N TYR A 155 11.11 2.35 -8.19
CA TYR A 155 11.72 3.60 -8.64
C TYR A 155 13.16 3.39 -9.08
N TYR A 156 13.96 2.65 -8.31
CA TYR A 156 15.34 2.35 -8.67
C TYR A 156 15.43 1.22 -9.68
N MET A 157 14.76 0.08 -9.46
CA MET A 157 14.86 -1.12 -10.29
C MET A 157 14.53 -0.88 -11.77
N PHE A 158 13.56 0.00 -12.04
CA PHE A 158 13.09 0.28 -13.40
C PHE A 158 13.48 1.67 -13.88
N GLY A 159 14.55 2.24 -13.32
CA GLY A 159 15.12 3.54 -13.74
C GLY A 159 16.36 3.37 -14.63
N ASP A 160 16.81 4.48 -15.21
CA ASP A 160 17.91 4.48 -16.19
C ASP A 160 19.29 4.10 -15.60
N GLU A 161 19.44 4.15 -14.27
CA GLU A 161 20.71 3.85 -13.57
C GLU A 161 20.97 2.34 -13.42
N VAL A 162 19.98 1.48 -13.68
CA VAL A 162 20.11 0.04 -13.42
C VAL A 162 20.89 -0.65 -14.53
N ARG A 163 21.93 -1.37 -14.11
CA ARG A 163 22.80 -2.17 -15.00
C ARG A 163 22.43 -3.64 -14.89
N THR A 164 21.97 -4.21 -16.00
CA THR A 164 21.67 -5.64 -16.11
C THR A 164 22.69 -6.37 -16.98
N TYR A 165 22.83 -7.69 -16.78
CA TYR A 165 23.66 -8.51 -17.66
C TYR A 165 23.15 -8.42 -19.11
N PRO A 166 24.02 -8.32 -20.13
CA PRO A 166 23.59 -8.22 -21.53
C PRO A 166 22.66 -9.37 -21.97
N SER A 167 22.90 -10.59 -21.48
CA SER A 167 22.04 -11.77 -21.74
C SER A 167 20.64 -11.64 -21.13
N GLU A 168 20.51 -10.90 -20.04
CA GLU A 168 19.29 -10.78 -19.23
C GLU A 168 18.47 -9.53 -19.57
N LYS A 169 18.97 -8.65 -20.45
CA LYS A 169 18.32 -7.38 -20.77
C LYS A 169 16.88 -7.54 -21.28
N ALA A 170 16.59 -8.63 -22.01
CA ALA A 170 15.27 -8.93 -22.51
C ALA A 170 14.29 -9.42 -21.42
N ASN A 171 14.80 -9.89 -20.28
CA ASN A 171 13.99 -10.41 -19.18
C ASN A 171 13.47 -9.30 -18.26
N LEU A 172 14.15 -8.15 -18.19
CA LEU A 172 13.77 -7.03 -17.31
C LEU A 172 12.33 -6.51 -17.57
N PRO A 173 11.87 -6.29 -18.82
CA PRO A 173 10.49 -5.88 -19.06
C PRO A 173 9.45 -6.92 -18.62
N ILE A 174 9.77 -8.21 -18.75
CA ILE A 174 8.88 -9.32 -18.36
C ILE A 174 8.77 -9.37 -16.83
N ALA A 175 9.91 -9.33 -16.15
CA ALA A 175 9.97 -9.30 -14.69
C ALA A 175 9.31 -8.03 -14.12
N LYS A 176 9.40 -6.88 -14.82
CA LYS A 176 8.68 -5.65 -14.47
C LYS A 176 7.16 -5.85 -14.49
N VAL A 177 6.63 -6.44 -15.56
CA VAL A 177 5.17 -6.69 -15.68
C VAL A 177 4.69 -7.62 -14.56
N LEU A 178 5.44 -8.68 -14.27
CA LEU A 178 5.13 -9.60 -13.16
C LEU A 178 5.14 -8.88 -11.80
N PHE A 179 6.17 -8.09 -11.53
CA PHE A 179 6.27 -7.30 -10.30
C PHE A 179 5.12 -6.31 -10.15
N GLU A 180 4.81 -5.56 -11.21
CA GLU A 180 3.73 -4.57 -11.21
C GLU A 180 2.35 -5.22 -11.06
N ASP A 181 2.16 -6.45 -11.56
CA ASP A 181 0.95 -7.24 -11.30
C ASP A 181 0.84 -7.66 -9.84
N GLN A 182 1.90 -8.20 -9.25
CA GLN A 182 1.91 -8.58 -7.82
C GLN A 182 1.69 -7.37 -6.90
N GLN A 183 2.27 -6.22 -7.24
CA GLN A 183 2.05 -4.96 -6.53
C GLN A 183 0.57 -4.54 -6.57
N TRP A 184 -0.05 -4.59 -7.77
CA TRP A 184 -1.47 -4.26 -7.95
C TRP A 184 -2.38 -5.20 -7.15
N GLN A 185 -2.13 -6.51 -7.21
CA GLN A 185 -2.89 -7.51 -6.46
C GLN A 185 -2.79 -7.29 -4.95
N LEU A 186 -1.58 -6.98 -4.44
CA LEU A 186 -1.40 -6.67 -3.03
C LEU A 186 -2.16 -5.41 -2.62
N GLU A 187 -2.08 -4.35 -3.43
CA GLU A 187 -2.82 -3.10 -3.19
C GLU A 187 -4.32 -3.32 -3.11
N GLU A 188 -4.90 -3.96 -4.12
CA GLU A 188 -6.35 -4.16 -4.19
C GLU A 188 -6.85 -4.94 -2.98
N ASN A 189 -6.16 -6.02 -2.61
CA ASN A 189 -6.54 -6.85 -1.47
C ASN A 189 -6.27 -6.15 -0.12
N ALA A 190 -5.22 -5.33 -0.01
CA ALA A 190 -4.97 -4.53 1.18
C ALA A 190 -6.05 -3.46 1.38
N GLU A 191 -6.54 -2.80 0.32
CA GLU A 191 -7.65 -1.85 0.44
C GLU A 191 -8.97 -2.53 0.82
N LYS A 192 -9.27 -3.71 0.25
CA LYS A 192 -10.41 -4.54 0.65
C LYS A 192 -10.33 -4.91 2.14
N LEU A 193 -9.17 -5.37 2.59
CA LEU A 193 -8.94 -5.73 4.00
C LEU A 193 -9.08 -4.52 4.94
N SER A 194 -8.51 -3.37 4.55
CA SER A 194 -8.63 -2.11 5.30
C SER A 194 -10.09 -1.70 5.46
N LYS A 195 -10.88 -1.77 4.37
CA LYS A 195 -12.31 -1.45 4.37
C LYS A 195 -13.14 -2.39 5.25
N VAL A 196 -12.91 -3.71 5.16
CA VAL A 196 -13.62 -4.70 6.00
C VAL A 196 -13.29 -4.48 7.47
N LEU A 197 -12.03 -4.22 7.81
CA LEU A 197 -11.63 -3.94 9.19
C LEU A 197 -12.22 -2.63 9.72
N ALA A 198 -12.30 -1.59 8.89
CA ALA A 198 -12.87 -0.28 9.23
C ALA A 198 -14.40 -0.25 9.31
N THR A 199 -15.08 -1.35 8.95
CA THR A 199 -16.54 -1.42 9.05
C THR A 199 -16.99 -1.38 10.52
N GLU A 200 -17.87 -0.44 10.84
CA GLU A 200 -18.38 -0.24 12.19
C GLU A 200 -19.13 -1.48 12.71
N ALA A 201 -19.00 -1.74 14.00
CA ALA A 201 -19.73 -2.80 14.66
C ALA A 201 -21.20 -2.40 14.80
N LYS A 202 -22.12 -3.24 14.31
CA LYS A 202 -23.54 -3.10 14.66
C LYS A 202 -23.73 -3.52 16.12
N PRO A 203 -24.59 -2.82 16.90
CA PRO A 203 -24.80 -3.12 18.32
C PRO A 203 -25.44 -4.50 18.57
N VAL A 204 -26.11 -5.07 17.58
CA VAL A 204 -26.58 -6.47 17.57
C VAL A 204 -26.12 -7.07 16.24
N LEU A 205 -25.24 -8.07 16.31
CA LEU A 205 -24.82 -8.84 15.13
C LEU A 205 -25.44 -10.23 15.23
N ALA A 206 -26.13 -10.64 14.16
CA ALA A 206 -26.54 -12.04 14.04
C ALA A 206 -25.30 -12.94 13.94
N GLU A 207 -25.35 -14.15 14.50
CA GLU A 207 -24.23 -15.10 14.46
C GLU A 207 -23.67 -15.30 13.03
N GLU A 208 -24.57 -15.37 12.05
CA GLU A 208 -24.24 -15.48 10.62
C GLU A 208 -23.46 -14.28 10.07
N GLU A 209 -23.78 -13.05 10.51
CA GLU A 209 -23.05 -11.85 10.10
C GLU A 209 -21.61 -11.88 10.65
N VAL A 210 -21.45 -12.29 11.90
CA VAL A 210 -20.11 -12.41 12.52
C VAL A 210 -19.29 -13.49 11.84
N LEU A 211 -19.90 -14.65 11.55
CA LEU A 211 -19.23 -15.75 10.86
C LEU A 211 -18.77 -15.33 9.46
N ARG A 212 -19.61 -14.63 8.70
CA ARG A 212 -19.24 -14.07 7.39
C ARG A 212 -18.09 -13.09 7.50
N ALA A 213 -18.16 -12.15 8.44
CA ALA A 213 -17.10 -11.15 8.65
C ALA A 213 -15.77 -11.82 9.05
N MET A 214 -15.82 -12.84 9.92
CA MET A 214 -14.65 -13.61 10.33
C MET A 214 -14.02 -14.34 9.14
N GLN A 215 -14.83 -15.01 8.32
CA GLN A 215 -14.35 -15.77 7.16
C GLN A 215 -13.76 -14.84 6.10
N GLU A 216 -14.48 -13.76 5.75
CA GLU A 216 -14.04 -12.76 4.78
C GLU A 216 -12.72 -12.11 5.21
N THR A 217 -12.66 -11.64 6.46
CA THR A 217 -11.46 -10.99 7.01
C THR A 217 -10.27 -11.94 7.05
N SER A 218 -10.50 -13.19 7.46
CA SER A 218 -9.43 -14.21 7.54
C SER A 218 -8.92 -14.60 6.15
N ASN A 219 -9.81 -14.69 5.16
CA ASN A 219 -9.44 -14.99 3.77
C ASN A 219 -8.62 -13.84 3.17
N LEU A 220 -9.09 -12.60 3.31
CA LEU A 220 -8.37 -11.42 2.83
C LEU A 220 -6.99 -11.29 3.48
N ALA A 221 -6.88 -11.52 4.80
CA ALA A 221 -5.59 -11.51 5.48
C ALA A 221 -4.60 -12.54 4.89
N LYS A 222 -5.06 -13.77 4.61
CA LYS A 222 -4.24 -14.80 3.98
C LYS A 222 -3.81 -14.44 2.56
N ILE A 223 -4.72 -13.84 1.78
CA ILE A 223 -4.44 -13.38 0.41
C ILE A 223 -3.39 -12.27 0.43
N VAL A 224 -3.56 -11.28 1.30
CA VAL A 224 -2.62 -10.18 1.50
C VAL A 224 -1.24 -10.70 1.94
N ASP A 225 -1.17 -11.62 2.89
CA ASP A 225 0.09 -12.25 3.32
C ASP A 225 0.76 -13.02 2.17
N THR A 226 -0.04 -13.65 1.30
CA THR A 226 0.46 -14.38 0.14
C THR A 226 1.08 -13.42 -0.87
N HIS A 227 0.38 -12.36 -1.27
CA HIS A 227 0.94 -11.38 -2.20
C HIS A 227 2.13 -10.62 -1.62
N CYS A 228 2.20 -10.40 -0.29
CA CYS A 228 3.42 -9.91 0.35
C CYS A 228 4.62 -10.82 0.04
N ARG A 229 4.46 -12.14 0.17
CA ARG A 229 5.52 -13.12 -0.14
C ARG A 229 5.84 -13.16 -1.63
N GLU A 230 4.83 -13.11 -2.51
CA GLU A 230 5.05 -13.13 -3.96
C GLU A 230 5.81 -11.88 -4.45
N ILE A 231 5.60 -10.71 -3.85
CA ILE A 231 6.45 -9.53 -4.15
C ILE A 231 7.90 -9.81 -3.77
N TYR A 232 8.18 -10.31 -2.57
CA TYR A 232 9.55 -10.63 -2.17
C TYR A 232 10.18 -11.69 -3.06
N LYS A 233 9.42 -12.73 -3.41
CA LYS A 233 9.84 -13.79 -4.32
C LYS A 233 10.18 -13.21 -5.70
N CYS A 234 9.30 -12.40 -6.28
CA CYS A 234 9.55 -11.72 -7.55
C CYS A 234 10.81 -10.85 -7.50
N ILE A 235 11.05 -10.15 -6.39
CA ILE A 235 12.28 -9.36 -6.22
C ILE A 235 13.51 -10.28 -6.20
N GLN A 236 13.51 -11.33 -5.38
CA GLN A 236 14.67 -12.20 -5.17
C GLN A 236 14.99 -13.09 -6.36
N ASP A 237 13.96 -13.66 -6.99
CA ASP A 237 14.11 -14.74 -7.97
C ASP A 237 14.09 -14.20 -9.40
N GLU A 238 13.39 -13.09 -9.66
CA GLU A 238 13.16 -12.58 -11.03
C GLU A 238 13.89 -11.26 -11.33
N LEU A 239 14.15 -10.42 -10.32
CA LEU A 239 14.70 -9.07 -10.54
C LEU A 239 16.17 -8.94 -10.13
N LEU A 240 16.51 -9.32 -8.90
CA LEU A 240 17.89 -9.23 -8.41
C LEU A 240 18.90 -10.04 -9.24
N PRO A 241 18.59 -11.24 -9.76
CA PRO A 241 19.54 -12.02 -10.56
C PRO A 241 19.89 -11.35 -11.91
N LEU A 242 19.07 -10.41 -12.38
CA LEU A 242 19.33 -9.68 -13.62
C LEU A 242 20.45 -8.66 -13.47
N LEU A 243 20.77 -8.23 -12.23
CA LEU A 243 21.62 -7.09 -11.95
C LEU A 243 23.11 -7.42 -12.01
N LEU A 244 23.89 -6.57 -12.70
CA LEU A 244 25.36 -6.62 -12.70
C LEU A 244 25.94 -6.22 -11.33
N GLU A 245 25.31 -5.26 -10.66
CA GLU A 245 25.69 -4.77 -9.34
C GLU A 245 24.55 -5.08 -8.34
N PRO A 246 24.82 -5.79 -7.23
CA PRO A 246 23.77 -6.16 -6.29
C PRO A 246 23.07 -4.95 -5.67
N MET A 247 21.74 -4.93 -5.71
CA MET A 247 20.95 -3.92 -5.00
C MET A 247 20.69 -4.39 -3.56
N THR A 248 21.22 -3.67 -2.56
CA THR A 248 20.87 -3.94 -1.15
C THR A 248 19.43 -3.52 -0.86
N ILE A 249 18.57 -4.51 -0.63
CA ILE A 249 17.14 -4.34 -0.32
C ILE A 249 16.77 -4.68 1.13
N ALA A 250 17.73 -5.13 1.94
CA ALA A 250 17.49 -5.48 3.34
C ALA A 250 16.82 -4.32 4.11
N PRO A 251 15.78 -4.58 4.93
CA PRO A 251 15.23 -3.58 5.82
C PRO A 251 16.33 -3.03 6.75
N ARG A 252 16.39 -1.71 6.94
CA ARG A 252 17.04 -1.21 8.16
C ARG A 252 16.21 -1.65 9.37
N PRO A 253 16.83 -2.00 10.51
CA PRO A 253 16.14 -1.98 11.79
C PRO A 253 15.46 -0.62 11.92
N ASP A 254 14.19 -0.59 12.31
CA ASP A 254 13.41 0.64 12.37
C ASP A 254 14.03 1.63 13.39
N GLY A 255 14.71 2.67 12.91
CA GLY A 255 15.08 3.85 13.70
C GLY A 255 16.45 4.45 13.37
N PRO A 256 16.66 5.77 13.61
CA PRO A 256 18.00 6.31 13.73
C PRO A 256 18.71 5.60 14.89
N ASP A 257 20.00 5.27 14.73
CA ASP A 257 20.82 4.80 15.83
C ASP A 257 20.71 5.79 16.98
N LYS A 258 20.13 5.37 18.10
CA LYS A 258 20.21 6.15 19.33
C LYS A 258 21.70 6.24 19.68
N ALA A 259 22.19 7.46 19.85
CA ALA A 259 23.51 7.68 20.41
C ALA A 259 23.64 6.85 21.70
N LYS A 260 24.76 6.13 21.83
CA LYS A 260 25.09 5.45 23.08
C LYS A 260 25.43 6.53 24.12
N ASP A 261 24.94 6.33 25.34
CA ASP A 261 25.36 7.08 26.53
C ASP A 261 26.88 6.96 26.74
#